data_AF-A0A3N5U0B4-F1
#
_entry.id   AF-A0A3N5U0B4-F1
#
_cell.length_a   1.000
_cell.length_b   1.000
_cell.length_c   1.000
_cell.angle_alpha   90.00
_cell.angle_beta   90.00
_cell.angle_gamma   90.00
#
_symmetry.space_group_name_H-M   'P 1'
#
loop_
_entity.id
_entity.type
_entity.pdbx_description
1 polymer ?
#
loop_
_entity_poly.entity_id
_entity_poly.type
_entity_poly.pdbx_seq_one_letter_code
_entity_poly.pdbx_strand_id
1 'polypeptide(L)' 'ADPEPLEAANKATAHMYIVNPLKNLKGSLNKLFSTHPPIEERIAALEKM' A
#
# COMPACT_ATOMS: atom_id res chain seq x y z
N ALA A 1 -18.76 -17.27 1.74
CA ALA A 1 -18.30 -16.38 0.66
C ALA A 1 -17.12 -17.07 0.00
N ASP A 2 -17.08 -17.08 -1.33
CA ASP A 2 -16.01 -17.70 -2.10
C ASP A 2 -14.74 -16.83 -2.01
N PRO A 3 -13.60 -17.35 -1.53
CA PRO A 3 -12.35 -16.60 -1.42
C PRO A 3 -11.58 -16.51 -2.74
N GLU A 4 -12.01 -17.17 -3.81
CA GLU A 4 -11.27 -17.20 -5.07
C GLU A 4 -11.26 -15.82 -5.77
N PRO A 5 -10.08 -15.34 -6.21
CA PRO A 5 -10.01 -14.12 -7.01
C PRO A 5 -10.74 -14.30 -8.34
N LEU A 6 -11.46 -13.27 -8.80
CA LEU A 6 -12.08 -13.29 -10.11
C LEU A 6 -11.03 -13.54 -11.21
N GLU A 7 -11.25 -14.58 -12.02
CA GLU A 7 -10.35 -14.97 -13.12
C GLU A 7 -10.21 -13.88 -14.20
N ALA A 8 -11.25 -13.05 -14.37
CA ALA A 8 -11.26 -11.95 -15.33
C ALA A 8 -11.94 -10.71 -14.75
N ALA A 9 -11.31 -9.55 -14.96
CA ALA A 9 -11.91 -8.25 -14.67
C ALA A 9 -13.04 -7.97 -15.67
N ASN A 10 -14.29 -8.04 -15.22
CA ASN A 10 -15.46 -7.70 -16.03
C ASN A 10 -15.96 -6.28 -15.72
N LYS A 11 -16.67 -5.63 -16.66
CA LYS A 11 -17.17 -4.25 -16.46
C LYS A 11 -18.23 -4.17 -15.36
N ALA A 12 -18.96 -5.25 -15.11
CA ALA A 12 -20.01 -5.28 -14.09
C ALA A 12 -19.45 -5.23 -12.66
N THR A 13 -18.26 -5.78 -12.42
CA THR A 13 -17.60 -5.79 -11.10
C THR A 13 -16.61 -4.66 -10.90
N ALA A 14 -16.42 -3.77 -11.89
CA ALA A 14 -15.45 -2.67 -11.84
C ALA A 14 -15.60 -1.78 -10.59
N HIS A 15 -16.82 -1.53 -10.13
CA HIS A 15 -17.12 -0.73 -8.95
C HIS A 15 -16.77 -1.42 -7.62
N MET A 16 -16.54 -2.74 -7.63
CA MET A 16 -16.09 -3.51 -6.46
C MET A 16 -14.56 -3.42 -6.26
N TYR A 17 -13.82 -2.86 -7.23
CA TYR A 17 -12.38 -2.70 -7.14
C TYR A 17 -12.02 -1.32 -6.56
N ILE A 18 -11.32 -1.34 -5.42
CA ILE A 18 -10.72 -0.13 -4.84
C ILE A 18 -9.35 0.08 -5.50
N VAL A 19 -9.26 1.03 -6.43
CA VAL A 19 -7.99 1.45 -7.02
C VAL A 19 -7.32 2.47 -6.10
N ASN A 20 -6.12 2.14 -5.60
CA ASN A 20 -5.27 3.11 -4.91
C ASN A 20 -4.11 3.50 -5.84
N PRO A 21 -4.16 4.68 -6.49
CA PRO A 21 -3.12 5.12 -7.42
C PRO A 21 -1.76 5.35 -6.73
N LEU A 22 -1.76 5.47 -5.40
CA LEU A 22 -0.55 5.66 -4.58
C LEU A 22 0.01 4.33 -4.04
N LYS A 23 -0.64 3.18 -4.28
CA LYS A 23 -0.20 1.87 -3.76
C LYS A 23 1.22 1.48 -4.18
N ASN A 24 1.62 1.89 -5.38
CA ASN A 24 2.95 1.64 -5.94
C ASN A 24 3.89 2.85 -5.82
N LEU A 25 3.41 3.98 -5.32
CA LEU A 25 4.26 5.11 -4.92
C LEU A 25 4.93 4.77 -3.58
N LYS A 26 5.84 3.80 -3.60
CA LYS A 26 6.71 3.48 -2.47
C LYS A 26 8.08 4.09 -2.71
N GLY A 27 8.47 5.06 -1.88
CA GLY A 27 9.82 5.62 -1.88
C GLY A 27 9.87 7.14 -1.73
N SER A 28 11.10 7.61 -1.45
CA SER A 28 11.63 8.97 -1.21
C SER A 28 10.68 10.19 -1.26
N LEU A 29 9.78 10.29 -2.24
CA LEU A 29 8.79 11.37 -2.35
C LEU A 29 7.86 11.47 -1.14
N ASN A 30 7.49 10.35 -0.52
CA ASN A 30 6.66 10.36 0.71
C ASN A 30 7.43 10.89 1.93
N LYS A 31 8.78 10.89 1.91
CA LYS A 31 9.60 11.38 3.02
C LYS A 31 9.70 12.91 3.05
N LEU A 32 9.52 13.59 1.92
CA LEU A 32 9.67 15.06 1.86
C LEU A 32 8.69 15.84 2.74
N PHE A 33 7.51 15.26 3.02
CA PHE A 33 6.47 15.89 3.85
C PHE A 33 6.18 15.11 5.14
N SER A 34 6.98 14.11 5.46
CA SER A 34 6.79 13.31 6.67
C SER A 34 7.40 14.05 7.87
N THR A 35 6.58 14.39 8.87
CA THR A 35 7.08 14.97 10.14
C THR A 35 7.77 13.94 11.02
N HIS A 36 7.58 12.65 10.74
CA HIS A 36 8.15 11.53 11.48
C HIS A 36 8.69 10.46 10.53
N PRO A 37 9.73 9.73 10.94
CA PRO A 37 10.24 8.63 10.14
C PRO A 37 9.16 7.53 9.99
N PRO A 38 9.08 6.90 8.81
CA PRO A 38 8.15 5.80 8.57
C PRO A 38 8.39 4.62 9.53
N ILE A 39 7.36 3.79 9.69
CA ILE A 39 7.34 2.70 10.67
C ILE A 39 8.52 1.75 10.49
N GLU A 40 8.92 1.45 9.25
CA GLU A 40 10.05 0.55 8.98
C GLU A 40 11.37 1.09 9.55
N GLU A 41 11.60 2.40 9.47
CA GLU A 41 12.79 3.05 10.05
C GLU A 41 12.75 3.04 11.58
N ARG A 42 11.55 3.19 12.16
CA ARG A 42 11.37 3.11 13.61
C ARG A 42 11.71 1.72 14.13
N ILE A 43 11.29 0.66 13.43
CA ILE A 43 11.60 -0.72 13.78
C ILE A 43 13.11 -0.97 13.65
N ALA A 44 13.72 -0.56 12.53
CA ALA A 44 15.15 -0.73 12.30
C ALA A 44 16.02 0.01 13.34
N ALA A 45 15.55 1.13 13.89
CA ALA A 45 16.24 1.83 14.97
C ALA A 45 16.18 1.06 16.30
N LEU A 46 15.05 0.42 16.60
CA LEU A 46 14.87 -0.41 17.80
C LEU A 46 15.68 -1.71 17.73
N GLU A 47 15.76 -2.34 16.56
CA GLU A 47 16.54 -3.58 16.37
C GLU A 47 18.06 -3.37 16.45
N LYS A 48 18.54 -2.13 16.30
CA LYS A 48 19.96 -1.78 16.39
C LYS A 48 20.41 -1.39 17.80
N MET A 49 19.49 -1.35 18.78
CA MET A 49 19.79 -1.12 20.20
C MET A 49 20.07 -2.45 20.91
#